data_AF-I4D3J8-F1
#
_entry.id   AF-I4D3J8-F1
#
_cell.length_a   1.000
_cell.length_b   1.000
_cell.length_c   1.000
_cell.angle_alpha   90.00
_cell.angle_beta   90.00
_cell.angle_gamma   90.00
#
_symmetry.space_group_name_H-M   'P 1'
#
loop_
_entity.id
_entity.type
_entity.pdbx_description
1 polymer ?
#
loop_
_entity_poly.entity_id
_entity_poly.type
_entity_poly.pdbx_seq_one_letter_code
_entity_poly.pdbx_strand_id
1 'polypeptide(L)'
;MTFFKTKDSVVTGLLGGLVGTLFMDITNAVIYKAGGTEKLYGHLAGQFFVSPLRTNQRKNYVLGELLHFSVGSVFGLPTMYMLKKTGKDHYLSKGLVTSMLTWGLLYTGGQKIGLFKKLRFTKTHYSAAFNNVIYGLVSAKTMVSLADPTMFHDKKQSVNITINTSQNRDDIKLLQYQPSDDPTKTYMVNLQN
;
A
#
# COMPACT_ATOMS: atom_id res chain seq x y z
N MET A 1 -5.05 -23.48 8.49
CA MET A 1 -4.49 -23.43 7.13
C MET A 1 -3.32 -22.46 7.15
N THR A 2 -2.09 -22.96 7.10
CA THR A 2 -0.88 -22.12 7.15
C THR A 2 -0.71 -21.49 5.77
N PHE A 3 -1.12 -20.23 5.63
CA PHE A 3 -0.89 -19.50 4.38
C PHE A 3 0.61 -19.44 4.10
N PHE A 4 1.01 -19.66 2.85
CA PHE A 4 2.37 -19.42 2.38
C PHE A 4 2.78 -17.99 2.73
N LYS A 5 3.78 -17.85 3.60
CA LYS A 5 4.39 -16.56 3.92
C LYS A 5 5.65 -16.38 3.12
N THR A 6 5.84 -15.21 2.54
CA THR A 6 7.02 -14.85 1.74
C THR A 6 7.85 -13.82 2.50
N LYS A 7 9.19 -13.90 2.31
CA LYS A 7 10.15 -12.89 2.79
C LYS A 7 10.56 -11.91 1.68
N ASP A 8 10.07 -12.11 0.47
CA ASP A 8 10.36 -11.27 -0.69
C ASP A 8 9.36 -10.12 -0.77
N SER A 9 9.85 -8.91 -0.54
CA SER A 9 9.04 -7.70 -0.57
C SER A 9 8.59 -7.27 -1.96
N VAL A 10 9.36 -7.60 -2.98
CA VAL A 10 8.99 -7.29 -4.37
C VAL A 10 7.81 -8.19 -4.75
N VAL A 11 7.94 -9.51 -4.56
CA VAL A 11 6.86 -10.46 -4.86
C VAL A 11 5.61 -10.16 -4.03
N THR A 12 5.75 -9.88 -2.74
CA THR A 12 4.61 -9.52 -1.88
C THR A 12 3.92 -8.25 -2.36
N GLY A 13 4.69 -7.22 -2.73
CA GLY A 13 4.17 -5.96 -3.23
C GLY A 13 3.43 -6.13 -4.55
N LEU A 14 4.02 -6.85 -5.52
CA LEU A 14 3.41 -7.14 -6.82
C LEU A 14 2.11 -7.94 -6.66
N LEU A 15 2.12 -9.02 -5.89
CA LEU A 15 0.91 -9.83 -5.63
C LEU A 15 -0.17 -9.02 -4.90
N GLY A 16 0.23 -8.22 -3.91
CA GLY A 16 -0.70 -7.35 -3.20
C GLY A 16 -1.38 -6.35 -4.12
N GLY A 17 -0.60 -5.65 -4.95
CA GLY A 17 -1.13 -4.72 -5.95
C GLY A 17 -2.04 -5.43 -6.96
N LEU A 18 -1.65 -6.59 -7.47
CA LEU A 18 -2.44 -7.37 -8.43
C LEU A 18 -3.81 -7.78 -7.85
N VAL A 19 -3.84 -8.30 -6.62
CA VAL A 19 -5.10 -8.66 -5.94
C VAL A 19 -5.94 -7.41 -5.68
N GLY A 20 -5.32 -6.30 -5.27
CA GLY A 20 -6.00 -5.01 -5.16
C GLY A 20 -6.67 -4.57 -6.46
N THR A 21 -5.98 -4.70 -7.59
CA THR A 21 -6.50 -4.33 -8.92
C THR A 21 -7.63 -5.24 -9.35
N LEU A 22 -7.55 -6.55 -9.05
CA LEU A 22 -8.65 -7.46 -9.32
C LEU A 22 -9.94 -7.03 -8.61
N PHE A 23 -9.87 -6.70 -7.32
CA PHE A 23 -11.03 -6.21 -6.57
C PHE A 23 -11.49 -4.82 -7.04
N MET A 24 -10.55 -3.96 -7.46
CA MET A 24 -10.84 -2.68 -8.10
C MET A 24 -11.69 -2.89 -9.37
N ASP A 25 -11.28 -3.80 -10.24
CA ASP A 25 -11.96 -4.08 -11.51
C ASP A 25 -13.31 -4.75 -11.31
N ILE A 26 -13.44 -5.67 -10.36
CA ILE A 26 -14.74 -6.26 -10.00
C ILE A 26 -15.70 -5.17 -9.55
N THR A 27 -15.26 -4.29 -8.65
CA THR A 27 -16.08 -3.18 -8.15
C THR A 27 -16.46 -2.21 -9.27
N ASN A 28 -15.49 -1.86 -10.12
CA ASN A 28 -15.70 -0.99 -11.27
C ASN A 28 -16.68 -1.59 -12.28
N ALA A 29 -16.62 -2.90 -12.55
CA ALA A 29 -17.53 -3.60 -13.44
C ALA A 29 -18.97 -3.57 -12.90
N VAL A 30 -19.16 -3.74 -11.59
CA VAL A 30 -20.48 -3.60 -10.94
C VAL A 30 -21.00 -2.17 -11.08
N ILE A 31 -20.18 -1.16 -10.77
CA ILE A 31 -20.58 0.26 -10.87
C ILE A 31 -20.86 0.64 -12.33
N TYR A 32 -20.08 0.13 -13.28
CA TYR A 32 -20.26 0.36 -14.71
C TYR A 32 -21.60 -0.20 -15.21
N LYS A 33 -21.93 -1.44 -14.82
CA LYS A 33 -23.24 -2.05 -15.13
C LYS A 33 -24.41 -1.28 -14.53
N ALA A 34 -24.21 -0.68 -13.34
CA ALA A 34 -25.20 0.20 -12.71
C ALA A 34 -25.23 1.63 -13.32
N GLY A 35 -24.41 1.92 -14.33
CA GLY A 35 -24.31 3.25 -14.95
C GLY A 35 -23.64 4.32 -14.07
N GLY A 36 -22.95 3.93 -13.00
CA GLY A 36 -22.25 4.84 -12.08
C GLY A 36 -20.92 5.38 -12.60
N THR A 37 -20.36 4.76 -13.64
CA THR A 37 -19.11 5.17 -14.32
C THR A 37 -19.25 5.05 -15.83
N GLU A 38 -18.54 5.89 -16.59
CA GLU A 38 -18.57 5.90 -18.06
C GLU A 38 -17.70 4.82 -18.71
N LYS A 39 -16.68 4.32 -18.00
CA LYS A 39 -15.65 3.45 -18.56
C LYS A 39 -15.10 2.47 -17.53
N LEU A 40 -14.84 1.25 -18.01
CA LEU A 40 -14.00 0.28 -17.30
C LEU A 40 -12.51 0.68 -17.39
N TYR A 41 -11.67 0.22 -16.45
CA TYR A 41 -10.26 0.59 -16.40
C TYR A 41 -9.47 0.08 -17.62
N GLY A 42 -9.78 -1.10 -18.15
CA GLY A 42 -9.22 -1.56 -19.43
C GLY A 42 -9.50 -0.61 -20.59
N HIS A 43 -10.62 0.12 -20.62
CA HIS A 43 -10.86 1.15 -21.64
C HIS A 43 -10.00 2.40 -21.47
N LEU A 44 -9.62 2.74 -20.23
CA LEU A 44 -8.73 3.86 -19.94
C LEU A 44 -7.29 3.47 -20.28
N ALA A 45 -6.81 2.36 -19.73
CA ALA A 45 -5.47 1.85 -20.00
C ALA A 45 -5.27 1.51 -21.49
N GLY A 46 -6.28 1.02 -22.20
CA GLY A 46 -6.17 0.76 -23.65
C GLY A 46 -5.87 2.01 -24.49
N GLN A 47 -6.10 3.22 -23.98
CA GLN A 47 -5.80 4.46 -24.69
C GLN A 47 -4.31 4.74 -24.84
N PHE A 48 -3.45 4.03 -24.10
CA PHE A 48 -2.00 4.05 -24.36
C PHE A 48 -1.63 3.47 -25.73
N PHE A 49 -2.47 2.59 -26.29
CA PHE A 49 -2.16 1.87 -27.53
C PHE A 49 -3.04 2.29 -28.71
N VAL A 50 -4.30 2.64 -28.45
CA VAL A 50 -5.28 2.93 -29.49
C VAL A 50 -6.15 4.12 -29.13
N SER A 51 -6.83 4.70 -30.12
CA SER A 51 -7.74 5.83 -29.86
C SER A 51 -8.90 5.45 -28.91
N PRO A 52 -9.48 6.41 -28.17
CA PRO A 52 -10.54 6.14 -27.19
C PRO A 52 -11.80 5.45 -27.74
N LEU A 53 -12.07 5.57 -29.04
CA LEU A 53 -13.19 4.88 -29.70
C LEU A 53 -12.86 3.40 -29.96
N ARG A 54 -11.59 3.10 -30.26
CA ARG A 54 -11.11 1.75 -30.56
C ARG A 54 -10.99 0.89 -29.31
N THR A 55 -10.89 1.47 -28.12
CA THR A 55 -10.81 0.69 -26.87
C THR A 55 -12.07 -0.12 -26.56
N ASN A 56 -13.22 0.22 -27.17
CA ASN A 56 -14.45 -0.58 -27.05
C ASN A 56 -14.37 -1.93 -27.79
N GLN A 57 -13.41 -2.11 -28.70
CA GLN A 57 -13.19 -3.41 -29.34
C GLN A 57 -12.57 -4.38 -28.33
N ARG A 58 -13.15 -5.58 -28.19
CA ARG A 58 -12.74 -6.58 -27.19
C ARG A 58 -11.22 -6.82 -27.12
N LYS A 59 -10.56 -6.94 -28.27
CA LYS A 59 -9.09 -7.13 -28.34
C LYS A 59 -8.30 -5.98 -27.73
N ASN A 60 -8.74 -4.74 -27.95
CA ASN A 60 -8.07 -3.55 -27.42
C ASN A 60 -8.40 -3.34 -25.94
N TYR A 61 -9.62 -3.71 -25.53
CA TYR A 61 -10.00 -3.76 -24.11
C TYR A 61 -9.10 -4.74 -23.35
N VAL A 62 -8.95 -5.98 -23.84
CA VAL A 62 -8.10 -7.00 -23.19
C VAL A 62 -6.65 -6.52 -23.08
N LEU A 63 -6.11 -5.91 -24.14
CA LEU A 63 -4.76 -5.34 -24.10
C LEU A 63 -4.64 -4.23 -23.04
N GLY A 64 -5.66 -3.36 -22.94
CA GLY A 64 -5.75 -2.35 -21.90
C GLY A 64 -5.85 -2.93 -20.49
N GLU A 65 -6.63 -4.00 -20.31
CA GLU A 65 -6.80 -4.66 -19.02
C GLU A 65 -5.48 -5.31 -18.54
N LEU A 66 -4.74 -5.94 -19.45
CA LEU A 66 -3.41 -6.48 -19.14
C LEU A 66 -2.44 -5.39 -18.67
N LEU A 67 -2.45 -4.23 -19.36
CA LEU A 67 -1.68 -3.08 -18.90
C LEU A 67 -2.16 -2.59 -17.54
N HIS A 68 -3.48 -2.53 -17.31
CA HIS A 68 -4.04 -2.09 -16.04
C HIS A 68 -3.60 -2.98 -14.87
N PHE A 69 -3.70 -4.31 -15.02
CA PHE A 69 -3.19 -5.27 -14.04
C PHE A 69 -1.69 -5.14 -13.80
N SER A 70 -0.91 -4.94 -14.86
CA SER A 70 0.55 -4.79 -14.76
C SER A 70 0.92 -3.52 -13.98
N VAL A 71 0.29 -2.39 -14.30
CA VAL A 71 0.48 -1.12 -13.60
C VAL A 71 0.05 -1.25 -12.14
N GLY A 72 -1.15 -1.78 -11.89
CA GLY A 72 -1.67 -1.99 -10.55
C GLY A 72 -0.77 -2.88 -9.67
N SER A 73 -0.23 -3.96 -10.24
CA SER A 73 0.77 -4.81 -9.58
C SER A 73 2.01 -4.01 -9.16
N VAL A 74 2.60 -3.23 -10.09
CA VAL A 74 3.78 -2.39 -9.81
C VAL A 74 3.51 -1.34 -8.73
N PHE A 75 2.32 -0.73 -8.72
CA PHE A 75 1.93 0.25 -7.69
C PHE A 75 1.63 -0.38 -6.32
N GLY A 76 1.71 -1.70 -6.18
CA GLY A 76 1.79 -2.36 -4.89
C GLY A 76 3.15 -2.17 -4.20
N LEU A 77 4.23 -1.93 -4.95
CA LEU A 77 5.59 -1.80 -4.41
C LEU A 77 5.76 -0.60 -3.47
N PRO A 78 5.29 0.63 -3.78
CA PRO A 78 5.37 1.75 -2.84
C PRO A 78 4.63 1.48 -1.53
N THR A 79 3.48 0.82 -1.60
CA THR A 79 2.70 0.41 -0.41
C THR A 79 3.50 -0.58 0.43
N MET A 80 4.07 -1.62 -0.19
CA MET A 80 4.88 -2.61 0.53
C MET A 80 6.14 -1.99 1.14
N TYR A 81 6.82 -1.09 0.41
CA TYR A 81 7.96 -0.34 0.93
C TYR A 81 7.58 0.47 2.18
N MET A 82 6.46 1.19 2.12
CA MET A 82 5.96 1.97 3.25
C MET A 82 5.64 1.08 4.46
N LEU A 83 4.99 -0.07 4.25
CA LEU A 83 4.70 -1.02 5.32
C LEU A 83 5.96 -1.61 5.95
N LYS A 84 6.98 -1.97 5.16
CA LYS A 84 8.26 -2.44 5.72
C LYS A 84 8.92 -1.41 6.60
N LYS A 85 8.99 -0.17 6.09
CA LYS A 85 9.71 0.92 6.75
C LYS A 85 9.02 1.41 8.01
N THR A 86 7.69 1.46 7.99
CA THR A 86 6.89 2.08 9.06
C THR A 86 6.18 1.07 9.97
N GLY A 87 6.23 -0.23 9.65
CA GLY A 87 5.50 -1.28 10.35
C GLY A 87 4.12 -1.56 9.75
N LYS A 88 3.53 -2.68 10.19
CA LYS A 88 2.18 -3.13 9.77
C LYS A 88 1.04 -2.53 10.60
N ASP A 89 1.35 -1.71 11.59
CA ASP A 89 0.35 -0.90 12.29
C ASP A 89 -0.43 -0.03 11.30
N HIS A 90 -1.73 0.08 11.49
CA HIS A 90 -2.63 0.87 10.64
C HIS A 90 -2.45 0.61 9.13
N TYR A 91 -2.12 -0.63 8.73
CA TYR A 91 -1.84 -0.99 7.34
C TYR A 91 -2.95 -0.58 6.36
N LEU A 92 -4.22 -0.60 6.80
CA LEU A 92 -5.36 -0.14 6.00
C LEU A 92 -5.26 1.35 5.69
N SER A 93 -5.03 2.20 6.69
CA SER A 93 -4.84 3.64 6.49
C SER A 93 -3.63 3.94 5.61
N LYS A 94 -2.55 3.18 5.81
CA LYS A 94 -1.34 3.25 4.99
C LYS A 94 -1.64 2.92 3.52
N GLY A 95 -2.37 1.84 3.26
CA GLY A 95 -2.82 1.45 1.93
C GLY A 95 -3.74 2.48 1.27
N LEU A 96 -4.65 3.10 2.05
CA LEU A 96 -5.52 4.18 1.58
C LEU A 96 -4.72 5.40 1.10
N VAL A 97 -3.75 5.84 1.90
CA VAL A 97 -2.93 7.01 1.55
C VAL A 97 -2.12 6.75 0.28
N THR A 98 -1.46 5.59 0.17
CA THR A 98 -0.67 5.27 -1.02
C THR A 98 -1.53 5.11 -2.26
N SER A 99 -2.72 4.51 -2.15
CA SER A 99 -3.62 4.37 -3.30
C SER A 99 -4.20 5.71 -3.75
N MET A 100 -4.59 6.59 -2.83
CA MET A 100 -5.10 7.93 -3.19
C MET A 100 -4.02 8.82 -3.82
N LEU A 101 -2.78 8.73 -3.36
CA LEU A 101 -1.64 9.41 -4.00
C LEU A 101 -1.37 8.84 -5.41
N THR A 102 -1.39 7.51 -5.54
CA THR A 102 -1.24 6.83 -6.84
C THR A 102 -2.34 7.26 -7.82
N TRP A 103 -3.58 7.32 -7.38
CA TRP A 103 -4.70 7.82 -8.17
C TRP A 103 -4.49 9.27 -8.59
N GLY A 104 -4.12 10.16 -7.66
CA GLY A 104 -3.85 11.56 -7.98
C GLY A 104 -2.77 11.71 -9.06
N LEU A 105 -1.68 10.92 -8.96
CA LEU A 105 -0.60 10.93 -9.93
C LEU A 105 -1.01 10.38 -11.29
N LEU A 106 -1.60 9.18 -11.34
CA LEU A 106 -1.91 8.50 -12.59
C LEU A 106 -3.14 9.06 -13.27
N TYR A 107 -4.23 9.21 -12.52
CA TYR A 107 -5.53 9.57 -13.08
C TYR A 107 -5.59 11.07 -13.36
N THR A 108 -5.36 11.91 -12.33
CA THR A 108 -5.40 13.37 -12.50
C THR A 108 -4.20 13.86 -13.30
N GLY A 109 -2.99 13.36 -12.98
CA GLY A 109 -1.78 13.71 -13.73
C GLY A 109 -1.85 13.24 -15.19
N GLY A 110 -2.22 11.98 -15.44
CA GLY A 110 -2.36 11.44 -16.80
C GLY A 110 -3.39 12.16 -17.66
N GLN A 111 -4.53 12.56 -17.09
CA GLN A 111 -5.51 13.39 -17.79
C GLN A 111 -4.99 14.81 -18.09
N LYS A 112 -4.16 15.38 -17.20
CA LYS A 112 -3.60 16.72 -17.39
C LYS A 112 -2.56 16.77 -18.52
N ILE A 113 -1.76 15.71 -18.68
CA ILE A 113 -0.75 15.61 -19.73
C ILE A 113 -1.26 14.94 -21.02
N GLY A 114 -2.54 14.59 -21.09
CA GLY A 114 -3.18 14.08 -22.31
C GLY A 114 -2.97 12.60 -22.61
N LEU A 115 -2.52 11.79 -21.65
CA LEU A 115 -2.39 10.32 -21.83
C LEU A 115 -3.75 9.63 -22.00
N PHE A 116 -4.81 10.22 -21.45
CA PHE A 116 -6.17 9.70 -21.59
C PHE A 116 -7.17 10.82 -21.83
N LYS A 117 -8.25 10.49 -22.54
CA LYS A 117 -9.40 11.38 -22.70
C LYS A 117 -10.01 11.71 -21.35
N LYS A 118 -10.28 12.99 -21.11
CA LYS A 118 -11.04 13.46 -19.95
C LYS A 118 -12.43 12.82 -19.93
N LEU A 119 -12.81 12.31 -18.77
CA LEU A 119 -14.14 11.75 -18.53
C LEU A 119 -15.13 12.89 -18.28
N ARG A 120 -16.39 12.71 -18.69
CA ARG A 120 -17.36 13.79 -18.73
C ARG A 120 -18.15 13.89 -17.43
N PHE A 121 -18.44 12.76 -16.80
CA PHE A 121 -19.35 12.70 -15.66
C PHE A 121 -18.63 12.72 -14.32
N THR A 122 -19.06 13.59 -13.41
CA THR A 122 -18.54 13.69 -12.04
C THR A 122 -18.65 12.36 -11.28
N LYS A 123 -19.74 11.60 -11.48
CA LYS A 123 -19.91 10.27 -10.88
C LYS A 123 -18.78 9.29 -11.25
N THR A 124 -18.20 9.42 -12.43
CA THR A 124 -17.03 8.63 -12.84
C THR A 124 -15.81 8.95 -11.97
N HIS A 125 -15.60 10.22 -11.61
CA HIS A 125 -14.51 10.63 -10.73
C HIS A 125 -14.70 10.12 -9.29
N TYR A 126 -15.93 10.19 -8.75
CA TYR A 126 -16.24 9.61 -7.44
C TYR A 126 -16.08 8.09 -7.43
N SER A 127 -16.58 7.41 -8.47
CA SER A 127 -16.38 5.97 -8.64
C SER A 127 -14.89 5.62 -8.71
N ALA A 128 -14.09 6.42 -9.41
CA ALA A 128 -12.65 6.19 -9.51
C ALA A 128 -11.95 6.34 -8.16
N ALA A 129 -12.31 7.36 -7.37
CA ALA A 129 -11.79 7.54 -6.02
C ALA A 129 -12.17 6.36 -5.11
N PHE A 130 -13.44 5.92 -5.15
CA PHE A 130 -13.92 4.76 -4.40
C PHE A 130 -13.20 3.46 -4.78
N ASN A 131 -13.02 3.20 -6.08
CA ASN A 131 -12.27 2.05 -6.55
C ASN A 131 -10.80 2.07 -6.08
N ASN A 132 -10.17 3.25 -5.95
CA ASN A 132 -8.82 3.37 -5.41
C ASN A 132 -8.75 3.16 -3.89
N VAL A 133 -9.82 3.50 -3.16
CA VAL A 133 -10.00 3.08 -1.76
C VAL A 133 -10.00 1.56 -1.66
N ILE A 134 -10.81 0.87 -2.48
CA ILE A 134 -10.87 -0.61 -2.49
C ILE A 134 -9.49 -1.21 -2.80
N TYR A 135 -8.82 -0.72 -3.84
CA TYR A 135 -7.46 -1.17 -4.19
C TYR A 135 -6.49 -1.03 -3.02
N GLY A 136 -6.44 0.13 -2.37
CA GLY A 136 -5.51 0.38 -1.26
C GLY A 136 -5.75 -0.55 -0.07
N LEU A 137 -7.01 -0.72 0.32
CA LEU A 137 -7.41 -1.58 1.44
C LEU A 137 -7.09 -3.05 1.15
N VAL A 138 -7.49 -3.56 -0.01
CA VAL A 138 -7.27 -4.95 -0.41
C VAL A 138 -5.78 -5.24 -0.61
N SER A 139 -5.05 -4.34 -1.26
CA SER A 139 -3.61 -4.50 -1.47
C SER A 139 -2.87 -4.60 -0.14
N ALA A 140 -3.09 -3.65 0.77
CA ALA A 140 -2.42 -3.66 2.07
C ALA A 140 -2.79 -4.89 2.91
N LYS A 141 -4.08 -5.29 2.90
CA LYS A 141 -4.52 -6.51 3.59
C LYS A 141 -3.84 -7.76 3.03
N THR A 142 -3.74 -7.85 1.72
CA THR A 142 -3.08 -8.97 1.02
C THR A 142 -1.59 -9.01 1.38
N MET A 143 -0.89 -7.86 1.32
CA MET A 143 0.53 -7.76 1.67
C MET A 143 0.79 -8.20 3.11
N VAL A 144 0.01 -7.72 4.08
CA VAL A 144 0.17 -8.11 5.50
C VAL A 144 -0.15 -9.58 5.74
N SER A 145 -1.07 -10.15 4.94
CA SER A 145 -1.41 -11.58 5.04
C SER A 145 -0.34 -12.49 4.44
N LEU A 146 0.30 -12.07 3.34
CA LEU A 146 1.32 -12.84 2.62
C LEU A 146 2.73 -12.65 3.19
N ALA A 147 3.03 -11.51 3.79
CA ALA A 147 4.36 -11.22 4.33
C ALA A 147 4.67 -12.05 5.58
N ASP A 148 5.92 -12.52 5.66
CA ASP A 148 6.49 -13.00 6.91
C ASP A 148 6.52 -11.85 7.95
N PRO A 149 6.10 -12.06 9.21
CA PRO A 149 6.16 -11.04 10.25
C PRO A 149 7.52 -10.37 10.41
N THR A 150 8.63 -11.07 10.13
CA THR A 150 9.99 -10.51 10.24
C THR A 150 10.29 -9.45 9.18
N MET A 151 9.43 -9.28 8.16
CA MET A 151 9.61 -8.26 7.12
C MET A 151 9.27 -6.85 7.59
N PHE A 152 8.52 -6.72 8.68
CA PHE A 152 8.08 -5.43 9.20
C PHE A 152 8.97 -5.02 10.36
N HIS A 153 9.46 -3.78 10.33
CA HIS A 153 10.12 -3.19 11.50
C HIS A 153 9.06 -2.90 12.57
N ASP A 154 8.74 -3.90 13.39
CA ASP A 154 7.87 -3.71 14.55
C ASP A 154 8.66 -2.93 15.61
N LYS A 155 8.26 -1.68 15.89
CA LYS A 155 8.92 -0.76 16.84
C LYS A 155 8.87 -1.19 18.31
N LYS A 156 8.53 -2.45 18.63
CA LYS A 156 8.39 -2.96 20.00
C LYS A 156 9.51 -3.95 20.34
N GLN A 157 10.71 -3.42 20.58
CA GLN A 157 11.72 -4.16 21.33
C GLN A 157 11.80 -3.53 22.73
N SER A 158 10.89 -3.93 23.61
CA SER A 158 11.02 -3.69 25.05
C SER A 158 12.16 -4.57 25.55
N VAL A 159 13.30 -3.96 25.86
CA VAL A 159 14.41 -4.65 26.52
C VAL A 159 13.96 -4.98 27.94
N ASN A 160 13.66 -6.26 28.19
CA ASN A 160 13.48 -6.75 29.56
C ASN A 160 14.87 -6.91 30.18
N ILE A 161 15.27 -5.94 31.00
CA ILE A 161 16.48 -6.06 31.82
C ILE A 161 16.13 -6.93 33.02
N THR A 162 16.62 -8.17 33.04
CA THR A 162 16.62 -8.99 34.26
C THR A 162 17.81 -8.54 35.12
N ILE A 163 17.54 -7.81 36.20
CA ILE A 163 18.56 -7.48 37.20
C ILE A 163 18.66 -8.67 38.15
N ASN A 164 19.76 -9.43 38.09
CA ASN A 164 20.07 -10.45 39.07
C ASN A 164 20.65 -9.78 40.32
N THR A 165 19.83 -9.58 41.34
CA THR A 165 20.19 -8.92 42.61
C THR A 165 21.04 -9.77 43.56
N SER A 166 21.81 -10.74 43.04
CA SER A 166 22.57 -11.72 43.85
C SER A 166 24.08 -11.56 43.76
N GLN A 167 24.60 -10.46 43.20
CA GLN A 167 26.01 -10.11 43.34
C GLN A 167 26.15 -8.76 44.06
N ASN A 168 26.79 -8.87 45.24
CA ASN A 168 27.53 -7.87 46.01
C ASN A 168 27.19 -6.38 45.75
N ARG A 169 26.69 -5.69 46.79
CA ARG A 169 26.27 -4.28 46.76
C ARG A 169 27.37 -3.29 46.34
N ASP A 170 28.63 -3.72 46.27
CA ASP A 170 29.78 -2.85 46.03
C ASP A 170 30.24 -2.81 44.57
N ASP A 171 29.68 -3.63 43.67
CA ASP A 171 30.07 -3.69 42.24
C ASP A 171 29.05 -3.06 41.28
N ILE A 172 28.31 -2.03 41.72
CA ILE A 172 27.58 -1.16 40.79
C ILE A 172 28.60 -0.27 40.07
N LYS A 173 29.32 -0.85 39.10
CA LYS A 173 29.92 -0.06 38.01
C LYS A 173 28.76 0.52 37.23
N LEU A 174 28.46 1.79 37.51
CA LEU A 174 27.63 2.64 36.67
C LEU A 174 28.03 2.40 35.22
N LEU A 175 27.16 1.74 34.46
CA LEU A 175 27.25 1.71 33.02
C LEU A 175 27.14 3.16 32.57
N GLN A 176 28.29 3.78 32.30
CA GLN A 176 28.34 5.13 31.78
C GLN A 176 27.61 5.13 30.44
N TYR A 177 26.52 5.88 30.45
CA TYR A 177 25.79 6.35 29.28
C TYR A 177 26.75 6.79 28.18
N GLN A 178 26.78 6.08 27.05
CA GLN A 178 27.29 6.62 25.79
C GLN A 178 26.16 7.40 25.11
N PRO A 179 26.31 8.71 24.86
CA PRO A 179 25.39 9.44 24.00
C PRO A 179 25.62 9.14 22.50
N SER A 180 24.61 9.48 21.68
CA SER A 180 24.65 9.96 20.27
C SER A 180 24.01 9.05 19.20
N ASP A 181 23.28 9.52 18.17
CA ASP A 181 22.92 10.86 17.65
C ASP A 181 21.46 10.87 17.14
N ASP A 182 20.46 11.25 17.96
CA ASP A 182 19.23 11.98 17.53
C ASP A 182 18.46 12.43 18.80
N PRO A 183 18.18 13.73 19.01
CA PRO A 183 18.27 14.36 20.32
C PRO A 183 16.93 14.59 21.05
N THR A 184 15.84 13.89 20.72
CA THR A 184 14.51 14.19 21.32
C THR A 184 13.96 13.16 22.30
N LYS A 185 14.84 12.38 22.94
CA LYS A 185 14.45 11.56 24.09
C LYS A 185 14.61 12.33 25.41
N THR A 186 13.53 12.45 26.19
CA THR A 186 13.59 12.71 27.63
C THR A 186 12.89 11.57 28.38
N TYR A 187 13.57 10.98 29.36
CA TYR A 187 13.03 9.95 30.26
C TYR A 187 13.02 10.48 31.69
N MET A 188 11.88 10.38 32.38
CA MET A 188 11.75 10.70 33.81
C MET A 188 11.87 9.39 34.60
N VAL A 189 12.87 9.31 35.48
CA VAL A 189 13.03 8.21 36.44
C VAL A 189 12.45 8.70 37.78
N ASN A 190 11.37 8.08 38.25
CA ASN A 190 10.80 8.37 39.57
C ASN A 190 11.38 7.36 40.56
N LEU A 191 12.17 7.84 41.52
CA LEU A 191 12.65 7.04 42.64
C LEU A 191 11.69 7.28 43.82
N GLN A 192 10.92 6.27 44.18
CA GLN A 192 10.20 6.25 45.46
C GLN A 192 11.03 5.46 46.46
N ASN A 193 11.38 6.12 47.57
CA ASN A 193 12.01 5.53 48.74
C ASN A 193 11.00 4.75 49.59
#